data_AF-A0A661AVQ5-F1
#
_entry.id   AF-A0A661AVQ5-F1
#
_cell.length_a   1.000
_cell.length_b   1.000
_cell.length_c   1.000
_cell.angle_alpha   90.00
_cell.angle_beta   90.00
_cell.angle_gamma   90.00
#
_symmetry.space_group_name_H-M   'P 1'
#
loop_
_entity.id
_entity.type
_entity.pdbx_description
1 polymer ?
#
loop_
_entity_poly.entity_id
_entity_poly.type
_entity_poly.pdbx_seq_one_letter_code
_entity_poly.pdbx_strand_id
1 'polypeptide(L)'
;MKKKKIEEIVHDENLGMTLIVKTVARMMIAMILLFGFYIIIYGHLTPGGGFAGGVILAIGYTLMMLAFSRKLALKKLSDFWASIWDNLGMLAFIVLGFIGLNFGYFMFNFIWHGTPFHLVSAGFIPLANIAIGVKVGAALYAIFIGLSIYGRIITGEEETK
;
A
#
# COMPACT_ATOMS: atom_id res chain seq x y z
N MET A 1 4.28 -7.10 25.72
CA MET A 1 5.26 -8.04 25.11
C MET A 1 5.66 -7.71 23.66
N LYS A 2 4.78 -7.20 22.79
CA LYS A 2 5.10 -6.92 21.36
C LYS A 2 6.05 -5.71 21.12
N LYS A 3 5.97 -4.62 21.91
CA LYS A 3 6.80 -3.40 21.71
C LYS A 3 8.30 -3.64 21.94
N LYS A 4 8.66 -4.29 23.06
CA LYS A 4 10.06 -4.59 23.44
C LYS A 4 10.78 -5.44 22.39
N LYS A 5 10.06 -6.43 21.83
CA LYS A 5 10.53 -7.30 20.74
C LYS A 5 10.61 -6.60 19.38
N ILE A 6 9.99 -5.43 19.20
CA ILE A 6 10.14 -4.60 18.00
C ILE A 6 11.38 -3.72 18.16
N GLU A 7 11.59 -3.14 19.33
CA GLU A 7 12.79 -2.35 19.64
C GLU A 7 14.07 -3.19 19.52
N GLU A 8 14.07 -4.44 20.00
CA GLU A 8 15.18 -5.39 19.81
C GLU A 8 15.48 -5.67 18.33
N ILE A 9 14.47 -5.98 17.50
CA ILE A 9 14.68 -6.29 16.07
C ILE A 9 15.12 -5.04 15.29
N VAL A 10 14.69 -3.85 15.72
CA VAL A 10 15.09 -2.58 15.10
C VAL A 10 16.54 -2.22 15.44
N HIS A 11 17.03 -2.63 16.61
CA HIS A 11 18.40 -2.39 17.08
C HIS A 11 19.37 -3.55 16.84
N ASP A 12 18.93 -4.67 16.28
CA ASP A 12 19.83 -5.75 15.87
C ASP A 12 20.72 -5.30 14.70
N GLU A 13 22.02 -5.17 14.96
CA GLU A 13 23.02 -4.77 13.98
C GLU A 13 23.25 -5.82 12.89
N ASN A 14 22.83 -7.08 13.11
CA ASN A 14 22.99 -8.18 12.16
C ASN A 14 21.81 -8.36 11.18
N LEU A 15 20.74 -7.55 11.28
CA LEU A 15 19.55 -7.67 10.43
C LEU A 15 19.26 -6.38 9.64
N GLY A 16 19.51 -6.39 8.33
CA GLY A 16 19.18 -5.30 7.39
C GLY A 16 20.37 -4.40 7.01
N MET A 17 20.07 -3.20 6.50
CA MET A 17 21.09 -2.24 6.04
C MET A 17 21.75 -1.48 7.21
N THR A 18 22.74 -0.65 6.91
CA THR A 18 23.47 0.16 7.92
C THR A 18 22.56 1.06 8.76
N LEU A 19 23.03 1.47 9.94
CA LEU A 19 22.29 2.36 10.85
C LEU A 19 21.86 3.67 10.17
N ILE A 20 22.73 4.25 9.34
CA ILE A 20 22.45 5.47 8.58
C ILE A 20 21.28 5.23 7.63
N VAL A 21 21.32 4.14 6.85
CA VAL A 21 20.24 3.78 5.93
C VAL A 21 18.93 3.54 6.68
N LYS A 22 18.94 2.75 7.75
CA LYS A 22 17.76 2.49 8.58
C LYS A 22 17.14 3.80 9.10
N THR A 23 17.96 4.74 9.53
CA THR A 23 17.50 6.04 10.07
C THR A 23 16.83 6.87 8.98
N VAL A 24 17.48 7.03 7.82
CA VAL A 24 16.95 7.79 6.68
C VAL A 24 15.68 7.13 6.13
N ALA A 25 15.70 5.80 5.95
CA ALA A 25 14.55 5.04 5.45
C ALA A 25 13.34 5.19 6.37
N ARG A 26 13.51 5.20 7.70
CA ARG A 26 12.41 5.42 8.65
C ARG A 26 11.68 6.74 8.39
N MET A 27 12.43 7.81 8.18
CA MET A 27 11.88 9.13 7.91
C MET A 27 11.20 9.16 6.53
N MET A 28 11.85 8.60 5.52
CA MET A 28 11.33 8.55 4.14
C MET A 28 10.03 7.74 4.04
N ILE A 29 9.93 6.59 4.71
CA ILE A 29 8.72 5.77 4.69
C ILE A 29 7.50 6.58 5.15
N ALA A 30 7.63 7.35 6.23
CA ALA A 30 6.53 8.19 6.72
C ALA A 30 6.10 9.24 5.68
N MET A 31 7.08 9.89 5.03
CA MET A 31 6.81 10.87 3.97
C MET A 31 6.18 10.24 2.72
N ILE A 32 6.68 9.08 2.29
CA ILE A 32 6.18 8.34 1.13
C ILE A 32 4.72 7.91 1.37
N LEU A 33 4.41 7.37 2.55
CA LEU A 33 3.05 6.95 2.87
C LEU A 33 2.09 8.14 2.91
N LEU A 34 2.48 9.25 3.55
CA LEU A 34 1.68 10.47 3.60
C LEU A 34 1.40 11.01 2.19
N PHE A 35 2.44 11.06 1.35
CA PHE A 35 2.32 11.50 -0.04
C PHE A 35 1.45 10.56 -0.88
N GLY A 36 1.58 9.25 -0.69
CA GLY A 36 0.74 8.25 -1.36
C GLY A 36 -0.74 8.44 -1.01
N PHE A 37 -1.08 8.62 0.27
CA PHE A 37 -2.45 8.90 0.69
C PHE A 37 -2.97 10.22 0.11
N TYR A 38 -2.15 11.27 0.07
CA TYR A 38 -2.49 12.53 -0.57
C TYR A 38 -2.86 12.33 -2.04
N ILE A 39 -2.04 11.61 -2.82
CA ILE A 39 -2.30 11.36 -4.25
C ILE A 39 -3.59 10.54 -4.48
N ILE A 40 -3.92 9.61 -3.59
CA ILE A 40 -5.17 8.84 -3.65
C ILE A 40 -6.37 9.76 -3.41
N ILE A 41 -6.32 10.54 -2.32
CA ILE A 41 -7.43 11.35 -1.82
C ILE A 41 -7.73 12.54 -2.74
N TYR A 42 -6.70 13.18 -3.29
CA TYR A 42 -6.82 14.34 -4.18
C TYR A 42 -6.83 13.96 -5.67
N GLY A 43 -6.98 12.67 -5.99
CA GLY A 43 -6.89 12.15 -7.35
C GLY A 43 -7.91 12.69 -8.34
N HIS A 44 -9.03 13.24 -7.88
CA HIS A 44 -10.02 13.91 -8.75
C HIS A 44 -9.74 15.40 -8.96
N LEU A 45 -8.80 15.98 -8.21
CA LEU A 45 -8.43 17.41 -8.29
C LEU A 45 -7.06 17.63 -8.93
N THR A 46 -6.14 16.70 -8.72
CA THR A 46 -4.75 16.78 -9.17
C THR A 46 -4.39 15.61 -10.08
N PRO A 47 -3.39 15.74 -10.98
CA PRO A 47 -2.85 14.60 -11.70
C PRO A 47 -2.42 13.50 -10.73
N GLY A 48 -2.99 12.30 -10.84
CA GLY A 48 -2.80 11.25 -9.83
C GLY A 48 -3.93 10.22 -9.84
N GLY A 49 -4.41 9.86 -8.65
CA GLY A 49 -5.49 8.88 -8.46
C GLY A 49 -5.08 7.66 -7.66
N GLY A 50 -6.02 6.72 -7.57
CA GLY A 50 -5.85 5.47 -6.82
C GLY A 50 -4.64 4.65 -7.29
N PHE A 51 -4.43 4.53 -8.61
CA PHE A 51 -3.32 3.73 -9.14
C PHE A 51 -1.96 4.30 -8.75
N ALA A 52 -1.68 5.56 -9.13
CA ALA A 52 -0.39 6.20 -8.84
C ALA A 52 -0.11 6.27 -7.33
N GLY A 53 -1.13 6.62 -6.54
CA GLY A 53 -1.01 6.65 -5.09
C GLY A 53 -0.77 5.27 -4.48
N GLY A 54 -1.44 4.23 -4.98
CA GLY A 54 -1.22 2.83 -4.59
C GLY A 54 0.21 2.35 -4.88
N VAL A 55 0.77 2.71 -6.04
CA VAL A 55 2.17 2.43 -6.38
C VAL A 55 3.12 3.10 -5.38
N ILE A 56 2.88 4.36 -5.02
CA ILE A 56 3.68 5.10 -4.03
C ILE A 56 3.63 4.41 -2.67
N LEU A 57 2.45 3.97 -2.23
CA LEU A 57 2.30 3.21 -0.98
C LEU A 57 3.12 1.91 -1.03
N ALA A 58 3.07 1.16 -2.13
CA ALA A 58 3.85 -0.05 -2.31
C ALA A 58 5.37 0.22 -2.23
N ILE A 59 5.85 1.32 -2.82
CA ILE A 59 7.26 1.75 -2.72
C ILE A 59 7.67 1.99 -1.26
N GLY A 60 6.80 2.61 -0.45
CA GLY A 60 7.04 2.80 0.98
C GLY A 60 7.23 1.47 1.72
N TYR A 61 6.41 0.47 1.41
CA TYR A 61 6.55 -0.88 1.97
C TYR A 61 7.80 -1.62 1.46
N THR A 62 8.13 -1.47 0.17
CA THR A 62 9.36 -2.02 -0.42
C THR A 62 10.61 -1.44 0.26
N LEU A 63 10.65 -0.12 0.48
CA LEU A 63 11.75 0.53 1.19
C LEU A 63 11.90 -0.01 2.62
N MET A 64 10.77 -0.27 3.30
CA MET A 64 10.78 -0.90 4.63
C MET A 64 11.42 -2.29 4.59
N MET A 65 11.08 -3.10 3.58
CA MET A 65 11.63 -4.45 3.41
C MET A 65 13.14 -4.43 3.15
N LEU A 66 13.59 -3.51 2.29
CA LEU A 66 15.00 -3.38 1.93
C LEU A 66 15.85 -2.86 3.11
N ALA A 67 15.36 -1.87 3.86
CA ALA A 67 16.13 -1.22 4.91
C ALA A 67 16.21 -2.03 6.22
N PHE A 68 15.12 -2.67 6.65
CA PHE A 68 14.99 -3.27 7.99
C PHE A 68 14.90 -4.80 8.02
N SER A 69 15.26 -5.45 6.92
CA SER A 69 15.08 -6.90 6.70
C SER A 69 13.65 -7.35 6.42
N ARG A 70 13.55 -8.38 5.58
CA ARG A 70 12.32 -9.05 5.17
C ARG A 70 11.52 -9.61 6.36
N LYS A 71 12.19 -10.11 7.41
CA LYS A 71 11.52 -10.64 8.62
C LYS A 71 10.66 -9.54 9.29
N LEU A 72 11.10 -8.28 9.27
CA LEU A 72 10.34 -7.16 9.81
C LEU A 72 9.14 -6.80 8.90
N ALA A 73 9.35 -6.78 7.59
CA ALA A 73 8.29 -6.48 6.62
C ALA A 73 7.15 -7.51 6.67
N LEU A 74 7.47 -8.80 6.63
CA LEU A 74 6.48 -9.89 6.70
C LEU A 74 5.72 -9.93 8.02
N LYS A 75 6.35 -9.49 9.12
CA LYS A 75 5.69 -9.39 10.43
C LYS A 75 4.67 -8.25 10.48
N LYS A 76 4.89 -7.17 9.72
CA LYS A 76 3.96 -6.04 9.64
C LYS A 76 2.82 -6.29 8.67
N LEU A 77 3.09 -6.95 7.55
CA LEU A 77 2.10 -7.27 6.53
C LEU A 77 2.42 -8.66 5.97
N SER A 78 1.70 -9.67 6.45
CA SER A 78 1.90 -11.03 5.94
C SER A 78 1.26 -11.17 4.57
N ASP A 79 1.70 -12.18 3.81
CA ASP A 79 1.15 -12.51 2.50
C ASP A 79 -0.39 -12.67 2.54
N PHE A 80 -0.90 -13.30 3.61
CA PHE A 80 -2.33 -13.39 3.88
C PHE A 80 -3.04 -12.04 3.97
N TRP A 81 -2.48 -11.06 4.70
CA TRP A 81 -3.08 -9.73 4.81
C TRP A 81 -2.98 -8.96 3.50
N ALA A 82 -1.86 -9.08 2.77
CA ALA A 82 -1.72 -8.48 1.45
C ALA A 82 -2.80 -9.00 0.49
N SER A 83 -3.04 -10.32 0.47
CA SER A 83 -4.11 -10.93 -0.31
C SER A 83 -5.50 -10.48 0.12
N ILE A 84 -5.77 -10.34 1.43
CA ILE A 84 -7.05 -9.80 1.92
C ILE A 84 -7.28 -8.38 1.43
N TRP A 85 -6.29 -7.49 1.58
CA TRP A 85 -6.43 -6.10 1.16
C TRP A 85 -6.57 -5.96 -0.36
N ASP A 86 -5.86 -6.80 -1.11
CA ASP A 86 -5.98 -6.91 -2.56
C ASP A 86 -7.42 -7.27 -2.97
N ASN A 87 -7.96 -8.35 -2.41
CA ASN A 87 -9.32 -8.80 -2.70
C ASN A 87 -10.38 -7.79 -2.23
N LEU A 88 -10.19 -7.19 -1.05
CA LEU A 88 -11.11 -6.21 -0.49
C LEU A 88 -11.17 -4.94 -1.34
N GLY A 89 -10.02 -4.46 -1.83
CA GLY A 89 -9.96 -3.31 -2.73
C GLY A 89 -10.69 -3.57 -4.05
N MET A 90 -10.51 -4.76 -4.64
CA MET A 90 -11.24 -5.16 -5.85
C MET A 90 -12.74 -5.26 -5.59
N LEU A 91 -13.13 -5.94 -4.50
CA LEU A 91 -14.53 -6.14 -4.14
C LEU A 91 -15.22 -4.79 -3.90
N ALA A 92 -14.58 -3.88 -3.15
CA ALA A 92 -15.10 -2.54 -2.92
C ALA A 92 -15.32 -1.77 -4.23
N PHE A 93 -14.36 -1.83 -5.17
CA PHE A 93 -14.50 -1.17 -6.47
C PHE A 93 -15.67 -1.75 -7.29
N ILE A 94 -15.79 -3.08 -7.34
CA ILE A 94 -16.91 -3.75 -8.03
C ILE A 94 -18.24 -3.38 -7.39
N VAL A 95 -18.35 -3.45 -6.06
CA VAL A 95 -19.57 -3.12 -5.31
C VAL A 95 -20.00 -1.67 -5.59
N LEU A 96 -19.07 -0.71 -5.62
CA LEU A 96 -19.38 0.67 -6.00
C LEU A 96 -19.99 0.76 -7.41
N GLY A 97 -19.46 0.01 -8.38
CA GLY A 97 -20.01 -0.06 -9.73
C GLY A 97 -21.41 -0.67 -9.79
N PHE A 98 -21.65 -1.75 -9.04
CA PHE A 98 -22.96 -2.41 -8.94
C PHE A 98 -24.01 -1.57 -8.21
N ILE A 99 -23.61 -0.78 -7.21
CA ILE A 99 -24.52 0.19 -6.57
C ILE A 99 -25.07 1.15 -7.63
N GLY A 100 -24.22 1.61 -8.57
CA GLY A 100 -24.63 2.46 -9.69
C GLY A 100 -25.77 1.89 -10.55
N LEU A 101 -25.85 0.56 -10.73
CA LEU A 101 -26.93 -0.07 -11.50
C LEU A 101 -28.33 0.18 -10.92
N ASN A 102 -28.43 0.34 -9.60
CA ASN A 102 -29.71 0.65 -8.94
C ASN A 102 -30.23 2.05 -9.31
N PHE A 103 -29.37 2.92 -9.85
CA PHE A 103 -29.69 4.31 -10.18
C PHE A 103 -29.67 4.59 -11.70
N GLY A 104 -29.24 3.62 -12.51
CA GLY A 104 -29.25 3.75 -13.98
C GLY A 104 -28.37 2.71 -14.66
N TYR A 105 -27.05 2.92 -14.64
CA TYR A 105 -26.07 2.08 -15.34
C TYR A 105 -24.84 1.79 -14.46
N PHE A 106 -24.00 0.85 -14.89
CA PHE A 106 -22.80 0.48 -14.14
C PHE A 106 -21.89 1.70 -13.94
N MET A 107 -21.44 1.93 -12.69
CA MET A 107 -20.66 3.14 -12.33
C MET A 107 -21.42 4.47 -12.50
N PHE A 108 -22.76 4.45 -12.44
CA PHE A 108 -23.54 5.69 -12.33
C PHE A 108 -23.14 6.47 -11.07
N ASN A 109 -23.02 7.79 -11.19
CA ASN A 109 -22.69 8.63 -10.05
C ASN A 109 -23.91 8.86 -9.15
N PHE A 110 -24.06 7.99 -8.15
CA PHE A 110 -25.16 8.02 -7.19
C PHE A 110 -24.93 8.97 -6.00
N ILE A 111 -23.74 9.60 -5.89
CA ILE A 111 -23.39 10.53 -4.81
C ILE A 111 -23.43 11.97 -5.34
N TRP A 112 -23.80 12.92 -4.47
CA TRP A 112 -23.81 14.34 -4.80
C TRP A 112 -22.42 14.82 -5.30
N HIS A 113 -22.42 15.64 -6.33
CA HIS A 113 -21.21 15.97 -7.10
C HIS A 113 -20.24 16.93 -6.41
N GLY A 114 -20.62 17.57 -5.30
CA GLY A 114 -19.76 18.58 -4.72
C GLY A 114 -19.84 19.93 -5.41
N THR A 115 -19.12 20.87 -4.84
CA THR A 115 -18.60 22.03 -5.56
C THR A 115 -17.29 21.64 -6.27
N PRO A 116 -17.10 21.98 -7.55
CA PRO A 116 -15.82 21.75 -8.24
C PRO A 116 -14.64 22.32 -7.47
N PHE A 117 -13.47 21.70 -7.60
CA PHE A 117 -12.22 22.09 -6.93
C PHE A 117 -12.20 21.91 -5.39
N HIS A 118 -13.22 21.27 -4.81
CA HIS A 118 -13.23 20.89 -3.40
C HIS A 118 -12.98 19.41 -3.18
N LEU A 119 -12.49 19.06 -1.99
CA LEU A 119 -12.14 17.68 -1.65
C LEU A 119 -13.34 16.73 -1.72
N VAL A 120 -14.47 17.13 -1.11
CA VAL A 120 -15.72 16.36 -1.16
C VAL A 120 -16.48 16.75 -2.43
N SER A 121 -15.99 16.27 -3.57
CA SER A 121 -16.59 16.46 -4.89
C SER A 121 -16.38 15.24 -5.78
N ALA A 122 -16.86 15.31 -7.03
CA ALA A 122 -16.80 14.21 -8.00
C ALA A 122 -17.59 12.95 -7.60
N GLY A 123 -18.52 13.10 -6.64
CA GLY A 123 -19.43 12.04 -6.19
C GLY A 123 -18.70 10.82 -5.64
N PHE A 124 -18.88 9.64 -6.24
CA PHE A 124 -18.26 8.39 -5.76
C PHE A 124 -16.79 8.20 -6.19
N ILE A 125 -16.26 9.06 -7.06
CA ILE A 125 -14.88 8.93 -7.59
C ILE A 125 -13.80 8.89 -6.49
N PRO A 126 -13.84 9.71 -5.43
CA PRO A 126 -12.87 9.60 -4.33
C PRO A 126 -12.90 8.23 -3.63
N LEU A 127 -14.08 7.61 -3.48
CA LEU A 127 -14.21 6.27 -2.91
C LEU A 127 -13.63 5.21 -3.84
N ALA A 128 -13.89 5.33 -5.15
CA ALA A 128 -13.30 4.47 -6.15
C ALA A 128 -11.76 4.58 -6.16
N ASN A 129 -11.21 5.78 -6.04
CA ASN A 129 -9.77 6.01 -5.93
C ASN A 129 -9.17 5.33 -4.70
N ILE A 130 -9.83 5.39 -3.55
CA ILE A 130 -9.38 4.69 -2.34
C ILE A 130 -9.38 3.17 -2.55
N ALA A 131 -10.45 2.61 -3.12
CA ALA A 131 -10.54 1.17 -3.40
C ALA A 131 -9.43 0.71 -4.36
N ILE A 132 -9.20 1.46 -5.45
CA ILE A 132 -8.11 1.18 -6.40
C ILE A 132 -6.75 1.32 -5.71
N GLY A 133 -6.53 2.35 -4.89
CA GLY A 133 -5.26 2.56 -4.20
C GLY A 133 -4.89 1.44 -3.23
N VAL A 134 -5.88 0.93 -2.48
CA VAL A 134 -5.70 -0.24 -1.61
C VAL A 134 -5.39 -1.49 -2.45
N LYS A 135 -6.19 -1.74 -3.51
CA LYS A 135 -6.00 -2.87 -4.43
C LYS A 135 -4.59 -2.87 -5.02
N VAL A 136 -4.17 -1.76 -5.63
CA VAL A 136 -2.88 -1.64 -6.32
C VAL A 136 -1.71 -1.72 -5.34
N GLY A 137 -1.81 -1.03 -4.19
CA GLY A 137 -0.76 -1.06 -3.18
C GLY A 137 -0.55 -2.46 -2.61
N ALA A 138 -1.63 -3.19 -2.33
CA ALA A 138 -1.57 -4.56 -1.84
C ALA A 138 -1.05 -5.54 -2.89
N ALA A 139 -1.52 -5.44 -4.14
CA ALA A 139 -1.07 -6.28 -5.25
C ALA A 139 0.44 -6.17 -5.49
N LEU A 140 0.95 -4.94 -5.61
CA LEU A 140 2.37 -4.69 -5.88
C LEU A 140 3.25 -5.13 -4.72
N TYR A 141 2.77 -4.94 -3.49
CA TYR A 141 3.47 -5.44 -2.30
C TYR A 141 3.56 -6.98 -2.30
N ALA A 142 2.46 -7.68 -2.60
CA ALA A 142 2.43 -9.14 -2.69
C ALA A 142 3.36 -9.65 -3.80
N ILE A 143 3.34 -9.02 -4.99
CA ILE A 143 4.25 -9.32 -6.09
C ILE A 143 5.70 -9.16 -5.65
N PHE A 144 6.02 -8.06 -4.96
CA PHE A 144 7.38 -7.81 -4.48
C PHE A 144 7.84 -8.85 -3.46
N ILE A 145 6.98 -9.27 -2.52
CA ILE A 145 7.28 -10.38 -1.61
C ILE A 145 7.54 -11.66 -2.39
N GLY A 146 6.66 -12.00 -3.33
CA GLY A 146 6.77 -13.21 -4.14
C GLY A 146 8.08 -13.27 -4.92
N LEU A 147 8.46 -12.15 -5.56
CA LEU A 147 9.73 -12.02 -6.27
C LEU A 147 10.93 -12.08 -5.32
N SER A 148 10.85 -11.45 -4.14
CA SER A 148 11.90 -11.52 -3.13
C SER A 148 12.12 -12.94 -2.61
N ILE A 149 11.06 -13.74 -2.48
CA ILE A 149 11.15 -15.17 -2.14
C ILE A 149 11.82 -15.95 -3.27
N TYR A 150 11.30 -15.77 -4.48
CA TYR A 150 11.75 -16.50 -5.66
C TYR A 150 13.23 -16.24 -5.96
N GLY A 151 13.66 -14.98 -5.88
CA GLY A 151 15.06 -14.61 -6.07
C GLY A 151 15.98 -15.35 -5.10
N ARG A 152 15.57 -15.53 -3.83
CA ARG A 152 16.38 -16.24 -2.83
C ARG A 152 16.45 -17.75 -3.08
N ILE A 153 15.37 -18.35 -3.58
CA ILE A 153 15.35 -19.77 -3.95
C ILE A 153 16.37 -20.04 -5.06
N ILE A 154 16.50 -19.12 -6.03
CA ILE A 154 17.47 -19.25 -7.13
C ILE A 154 18.91 -19.03 -6.63
N THR A 155 19.14 -18.05 -5.75
CA THR A 155 20.51 -17.71 -5.30
C THR A 155 21.06 -18.67 -4.24
N GLY A 156 20.25 -19.61 -3.72
CA GLY A 156 20.73 -20.66 -2.81
C GLY A 156 21.13 -20.18 -1.41
N GLU A 157 20.74 -18.96 -1.02
CA GLU A 157 20.95 -18.47 0.36
C GLU A 157 19.90 -19.09 1.29
N GLU A 158 20.15 -20.33 1.73
CA GLU A 158 19.47 -20.94 2.87
C GLU A 158 19.79 -20.17 4.17
N GLU A 159 18.81 -20.11 5.07
CA GLU A 159 18.93 -19.40 6.35
C GLU A 159 20.08 -19.94 7.21
N THR A 160 21.24 -19.29 7.16
CA THR A 160 22.21 -19.38 8.24
C THR A 160 21.67 -18.60 9.44
N LYS A 161 20.89 -19.32 10.25
CA LYS A 161 20.53 -19.15 11.67
C LYS A 161 20.20 -17.74 12.17
#